data_AF-A0A1A8MFW2-F1
#
_entry.id   AF-A0A1A8MFW2-F1
#
_cell.length_a   1.000
_cell.length_b   1.000
_cell.length_c   1.000
_cell.angle_alpha   90.00
_cell.angle_beta   90.00
_cell.angle_gamma   90.00
#
_symmetry.space_group_name_H-M   'P 1'
#
loop_
_entity.id
_entity.type
_entity.pdbx_description
1 polymer ?
#
loop_
_entity_poly.entity_id
_entity_poly.type
_entity_poly.pdbx_seq_one_letter_code
_entity_poly.pdbx_strand_id
1 'polypeptide(L)' 'KLPCGQCEKLFNCTWFLHLHHLRVHSGEKRYFLCTREGCGKKFRRRLSLESHELGDHEGKKPFGCAYPGCGKKFAMK' A
#
# COMPACT_ATOMS: atom_id res chain seq x y z
N LYS A 1 8.60 -2.06 23.12
CA LYS A 1 8.34 -1.06 22.05
C LYS A 1 9.67 -0.41 21.68
N LEU A 2 9.94 -0.19 20.40
CA LEU A 2 11.19 0.36 19.86
C LEU A 2 11.08 1.89 19.72
N PRO A 3 11.94 2.69 20.36
CA PRO A 3 11.92 4.14 20.26
C PRO A 3 12.54 4.66 18.95
N CYS A 4 12.03 5.77 18.45
CA CYS A 4 12.68 6.56 17.42
C CYS A 4 13.85 7.34 18.03
N GLY A 5 15.02 7.33 17.38
CA GLY A 5 16.19 8.08 17.85
C GLY A 5 16.14 9.58 17.55
N GLN A 6 15.14 10.04 16.79
CA GLN A 6 15.01 11.43 16.33
C GLN A 6 13.67 12.07 16.75
N CYS A 7 12.79 11.33 17.43
CA CYS A 7 11.54 11.86 17.98
C CYS A 7 10.97 10.93 19.07
N GLU A 8 9.90 11.34 19.74
CA GLU A 8 9.32 10.61 20.88
C GLU A 8 8.40 9.43 20.48
N LYS A 9 8.37 9.04 19.20
CA LYS A 9 7.50 7.95 18.72
C LYS A 9 8.06 6.58 19.10
N LEU A 10 7.14 5.70 19.50
CA LEU A 10 7.42 4.30 19.86
C LEU A 10 6.70 3.35 18.89
N PHE A 11 7.41 2.31 18.45
CA PHE A 11 6.91 1.31 17.50
C PHE A 11 6.91 -0.09 18.11
N ASN A 12 6.14 -1.00 17.55
CA ASN A 12 6.07 -2.39 18.00
C ASN A 12 7.03 -3.31 17.24
N CYS A 13 7.52 -2.94 16.06
CA CYS A 13 8.53 -3.70 15.33
C CYS A 13 9.47 -2.81 14.52
N THR A 14 10.61 -3.38 14.14
CA THR A 14 11.71 -2.71 13.44
C THR A 14 11.28 -2.20 12.07
N TRP A 15 10.42 -2.94 11.36
CA TRP A 15 9.86 -2.53 10.08
C TRP A 15 9.08 -1.21 10.17
N PHE A 16 8.24 -1.04 11.19
CA PHE A 16 7.47 0.21 11.35
C PHE A 16 8.35 1.39 11.78
N LEU A 17 9.34 1.17 12.65
CA LEU A 17 10.33 2.19 13.01
C LEU A 17 11.12 2.64 11.76
N HIS A 18 11.56 1.69 10.96
CA HIS A 18 12.28 1.96 9.73
C HIS A 18 11.43 2.73 8.71
N LEU A 19 10.19 2.30 8.48
CA LEU A 19 9.23 3.03 7.64
C LEU A 19 8.98 4.46 8.13
N HIS A 20 8.91 4.67 9.44
CA HIS A 20 8.78 5.99 10.02
C HIS A 20 9.99 6.87 9.70
N HIS A 21 11.21 6.36 9.88
CA HIS A 21 12.44 7.09 9.52
C HIS A 21 12.44 7.51 8.06
N LEU A 22 12.11 6.62 7.14
CA LEU A 22 12.12 6.93 5.71
C LEU A 22 11.10 8.00 5.32
N ARG A 23 9.92 7.95 5.93
CA ARG A 23 8.81 8.86 5.60
C ARG A 23 8.92 10.23 6.25
N VAL A 24 9.43 10.28 7.48
CA VAL A 24 9.38 11.48 8.35
C VAL A 24 10.74 12.15 8.44
N HIS A 25 11.82 11.37 8.49
CA HIS A 25 13.15 11.90 8.77
C HIS A 25 14.07 11.92 7.55
N SER A 26 14.00 10.89 6.69
CA SER A 26 14.89 10.74 5.53
C SER A 26 14.37 11.41 4.26
N GLY A 27 13.08 11.77 4.20
CA GLY A 27 12.44 12.27 2.97
C GLY A 27 12.30 11.25 1.84
N GLU A 28 13.00 10.12 1.90
CA GLU A 28 12.89 8.98 0.98
C GLU A 28 11.55 8.26 1.14
N LYS A 29 10.52 8.76 0.46
CA LYS A 29 9.27 8.03 0.31
C LYS A 29 9.50 6.78 -0.52
N ARG A 30 9.59 5.63 0.15
CA ARG A 30 9.48 4.32 -0.50
C ARG A 30 8.12 4.21 -1.16
N TYR A 31 8.12 4.40 -2.46
CA TYR A 31 6.97 4.10 -3.29
C TYR A 31 7.14 2.73 -3.91
N PHE A 32 6.05 1.98 -3.94
CA PHE A 32 5.92 0.78 -4.75
C PHE A 32 5.56 1.23 -6.17
N LEU A 33 6.42 0.88 -7.12
CA LEU A 33 6.24 1.23 -8.53
C LEU A 33 5.44 0.12 -9.21
N CYS A 34 4.49 0.49 -10.05
CA CYS A 34 3.94 -0.48 -10.98
C CYS A 34 5.01 -0.88 -12.01
N THR A 35 5.19 -2.18 -12.19
CA THR A 35 6.22 -2.74 -13.08
C THR A 35 5.73 -2.87 -14.52
N ARG A 36 4.45 -2.60 -14.79
CA ARG A 36 3.88 -2.63 -16.15
C ARG A 36 4.47 -1.50 -16.99
N GLU A 37 5.00 -1.88 -18.14
CA GLU A 37 5.57 -0.94 -19.12
C GLU A 37 4.55 0.14 -19.49
N GLY A 38 4.97 1.40 -19.48
CA GLY A 38 4.11 2.55 -19.79
C GLY A 38 3.17 3.03 -18.67
N CYS A 39 3.06 2.34 -17.51
CA CYS A 39 2.15 2.77 -16.44
C CYS A 39 2.74 3.89 -15.55
N GLY A 40 3.99 3.71 -15.08
CA GLY A 40 4.71 4.70 -14.26
C GLY A 40 4.08 5.08 -12.91
N LYS A 41 2.94 4.48 -12.53
CA LYS A 41 2.20 4.79 -11.30
C LYS A 41 2.98 4.33 -10.05
N LYS A 42 2.87 5.12 -8.98
CA LYS A 42 3.60 4.93 -7.71
C LYS A 42 2.64 4.91 -6.53
N PHE A 43 2.82 3.97 -5.60
CA PHE A 43 1.92 3.75 -4.47
C PHE A 43 2.67 3.79 -3.14
N ARG A 44 2.04 4.32 -2.08
CA ARG A 44 2.64 4.36 -0.73
C ARG A 44 2.54 3.04 0.05
N ARG A 45 1.69 2.12 -0.43
CA ARG A 45 1.39 0.83 0.22
C ARG A 45 1.38 -0.25 -0.84
N ARG A 46 1.87 -1.44 -0.47
CA ARG A 46 1.87 -2.63 -1.34
C ARG A 46 0.46 -3.04 -1.77
N LEU A 47 -0.49 -3.10 -0.82
CA LEU A 47 -1.90 -3.42 -1.12
C LEU A 47 -2.53 -2.48 -2.15
N SER A 48 -2.13 -1.20 -2.15
CA SER A 48 -2.63 -0.24 -3.14
C SER A 48 -2.03 -0.48 -4.53
N LEU A 49 -0.77 -0.91 -4.62
CA LEU A 49 -0.18 -1.36 -5.89
C LEU A 49 -0.89 -2.62 -6.39
N GLU A 50 -1.05 -3.62 -5.53
CA GLU A 50 -1.69 -4.89 -5.91
C GLU A 50 -3.13 -4.68 -6.41
N SER A 51 -3.93 -3.89 -5.70
CA SER A 51 -5.29 -3.57 -6.15
C SER A 51 -5.30 -2.80 -7.48
N HIS A 52 -4.30 -1.95 -7.73
CA HIS A 52 -4.17 -1.25 -8.99
C HIS A 52 -3.81 -2.22 -10.12
N GLU A 53 -2.84 -3.12 -9.92
CA GLU A 53 -2.45 -4.10 -10.93
C GLU A 53 -3.61 -5.04 -11.27
N LEU A 54 -4.30 -5.52 -10.24
CA LEU A 54 -5.45 -6.40 -10.41
C LEU A 54 -6.60 -5.72 -11.15
N GLY A 55 -6.88 -4.44 -10.85
CA GLY A 55 -7.99 -3.69 -11.42
C GLY A 55 -7.72 -3.06 -12.80
N ASP A 56 -6.63 -2.31 -12.93
CA ASP A 56 -6.30 -1.54 -14.14
C ASP A 56 -5.59 -2.38 -15.21
N HIS A 57 -4.88 -3.44 -14.82
CA HIS A 57 -4.05 -4.21 -15.76
C HIS A 57 -4.56 -5.62 -16.03
N GLU A 58 -5.12 -6.29 -15.02
CA GLU A 58 -5.70 -7.63 -15.18
C GLU A 58 -7.24 -7.60 -15.32
N GLY A 59 -7.90 -6.50 -14.96
CA GLY A 59 -9.36 -6.40 -14.95
C GLY A 59 -10.05 -7.33 -13.93
N LYS A 60 -9.28 -7.92 -13.01
CA LYS A 60 -9.76 -8.87 -12.01
C LYS A 60 -10.32 -8.11 -10.81
N LYS A 61 -11.53 -8.51 -10.39
CA LYS A 61 -12.21 -7.98 -9.20
C LYS A 61 -12.79 -9.15 -8.38
N PRO A 62 -11.94 -9.86 -7.63
CA PRO A 62 -12.33 -11.10 -6.96
C PRO A 62 -13.26 -10.87 -5.77
N PHE A 63 -13.32 -9.65 -5.23
CA PHE A 63 -14.12 -9.33 -4.05
C PHE A 63 -15.51 -8.84 -4.46
N GLY A 64 -16.51 -9.72 -4.36
CA GLY A 64 -17.92 -9.38 -4.57
C GLY A 64 -18.56 -8.82 -3.30
N CYS A 65 -19.48 -7.87 -3.45
CA CYS A 65 -20.33 -7.44 -2.35
C CYS A 65 -21.23 -8.60 -1.90
N ALA A 66 -21.24 -8.90 -0.60
CA ALA A 66 -22.07 -9.97 -0.04
C ALA A 66 -23.54 -9.55 0.18
N TYR A 67 -23.88 -8.28 -0.05
CA TYR A 67 -25.23 -7.79 0.17
C TYR A 67 -26.20 -8.33 -0.90
N PRO A 68 -27.34 -8.93 -0.51
CA PRO A 68 -28.28 -9.51 -1.46
C PRO A 68 -28.80 -8.44 -2.44
N GLY A 69 -28.73 -8.74 -3.74
CA GLY A 69 -29.09 -7.80 -4.81
C GLY A 69 -27.98 -6.83 -5.23
N CYS A 70 -26.79 -6.87 -4.61
CA CYS A 70 -25.66 -6.04 -5.01
C CYS A 70 -24.66 -6.80 -5.89
N GLY A 71 -24.56 -6.43 -7.18
CA GLY A 71 -23.61 -7.02 -8.14
C GLY A 71 -22.22 -6.38 -8.16
N LYS A 72 -21.89 -5.51 -7.21
CA LYS A 72 -20.63 -4.75 -7.22
C LYS A 72 -19.44 -5.65 -6.90
N LYS A 73 -18.36 -5.48 -7.65
CA LYS A 73 -17.08 -6.17 -7.47
C LYS A 73 -15.93 -5.19 -7.32
N PHE A 74 -14.93 -5.55 -6.52
CA PHE A 74 -13.79 -4.73 -6.17
C PHE A 74 -12.48 -5.52 -6.33
N ALA A 75 -11.40 -4.79 -6.62
CA ALA A 75 -10.05 -5.35 -6.71
C ALA A 75 -9.39 -5.54 -5.32
N MET A 76 -9.98 -4.95 -4.29
CA MET A 76 -9.57 -5.07 -2.89
C MET A 76 -10.79 -5.43 -2.03
N LYS A 77 -10.55 -6.19 -0.95
CA LYS A 77 -11.56 -6.58 0.04
C LYS A 77 -12.06 -5.38 0.85
#